data_AF-A0AAD1Z849-F1
#
_entry.id   AF-A0AAD1Z849-F1
#
_cell.length_a   1.000
_cell.length_b   1.000
_cell.length_c   1.000
_cell.angle_alpha   90.00
_cell.angle_beta   90.00
_cell.angle_gamma   90.00
#
_symmetry.space_group_name_H-M   'P 1'
#
loop_
_entity.id
_entity.type
_entity.pdbx_description
1 polymer ?
#
loop_
_entity_poly.entity_id
_entity_poly.type
_entity_poly.pdbx_seq_one_letter_code
_entity_poly.pdbx_strand_id
1 'polypeptide(L)'
;MIGEANASRLMDHFRVDQATGITKPMIKRSDFPQDFVFGSATSAYQVEGAWNTDGKGLSNWDVFTMRTPVKIHGGTNACTTINQYSRIKEDVTLIKKVGLDSYRFSIAWARVLPGGRLSAGINQEGINYYNKIIDLLLAEGIEPCATIFHWDVPQCLEDEYGGFLSSRIVFVAPIVTGDYPLTMRERVGERLPEFSPEQKKLVSGSYDFLGINYYTSIYASNSPRKKPGTKPSYETDLEISLSGKYEDLVQE
;
A
#
# COMPACT_ATOMS: atom_id res chain seq x y z
N MET A 1 -3.18 0.73 29.96
CA MET A 1 -3.89 2.04 29.96
C MET A 1 -2.85 3.14 29.77
N ILE A 2 -2.63 3.56 28.52
CA ILE A 2 -1.92 4.82 28.24
C ILE A 2 -2.99 5.88 28.41
N GLY A 3 -2.92 6.60 29.53
CA GLY A 3 -4.05 7.37 30.08
C GLY A 3 -4.55 8.51 29.20
N GLU A 4 -5.84 8.79 29.33
CA GLU A 4 -6.59 9.92 28.75
C GLU A 4 -5.87 11.27 28.90
N ALA A 5 -5.01 11.41 29.91
CA ALA A 5 -4.25 12.63 30.21
C ALA A 5 -3.25 13.05 29.10
N ASN A 6 -2.77 12.13 28.26
CA ASN A 6 -1.86 12.48 27.15
C ASN A 6 -2.62 12.74 25.83
N ALA A 7 -3.79 12.13 25.64
CA ALA A 7 -4.62 12.35 24.47
C ALA A 7 -5.28 13.74 24.47
N SER A 8 -5.70 14.23 25.64
CA SER A 8 -6.25 15.60 25.77
C SER A 8 -5.24 16.68 25.37
N ARG A 9 -3.97 16.51 25.74
CA ARG A 9 -2.87 17.43 25.40
C ARG A 9 -2.61 17.56 23.90
N LEU A 10 -2.83 16.51 23.11
CA LEU A 10 -2.71 16.55 21.65
C LEU A 10 -3.93 17.19 21.00
N MET A 11 -5.14 16.88 21.48
CA MET A 11 -6.38 17.45 20.97
C MET A 11 -6.49 18.97 21.24
N ASP A 12 -5.83 19.48 22.27
CA ASP A 12 -5.71 20.92 22.51
C ASP A 12 -4.96 21.67 21.38
N HIS A 13 -4.13 20.98 20.60
CA HIS A 13 -3.46 21.53 19.42
C HIS A 13 -4.22 21.30 18.09
N PHE A 14 -5.23 20.42 18.11
CA PHE A 14 -6.10 20.11 16.96
C PHE A 14 -7.54 20.50 17.29
N ARG A 15 -7.77 21.77 17.64
CA ARG A 15 -9.13 22.27 17.91
C ARG A 15 -9.86 22.55 16.61
N VAL A 16 -10.86 21.74 16.28
CA VAL A 16 -11.91 22.09 15.31
C VAL A 16 -12.84 23.09 15.98
N ASP A 17 -12.75 24.37 15.62
CA ASP A 17 -13.73 25.39 16.00
C ASP A 17 -14.99 25.21 15.16
N GLN A 18 -16.12 24.93 15.82
CA GLN A 18 -17.42 24.65 15.22
C GLN A 18 -18.06 25.86 14.51
N ALA A 19 -17.47 27.07 14.60
CA ALA A 19 -18.06 28.30 14.06
C ALA A 19 -17.43 28.80 12.75
N THR A 20 -16.14 28.55 12.48
CA THR A 20 -15.41 29.14 11.32
C THR A 20 -14.67 28.14 10.44
N GLY A 21 -14.67 26.85 10.81
CA GLY A 21 -14.37 25.72 9.93
C GLY A 21 -12.89 25.43 9.63
N ILE A 22 -11.96 26.39 9.72
CA ILE A 22 -10.51 26.10 9.60
C ILE A 22 -9.69 27.02 10.52
N THR A 23 -9.36 26.54 11.72
CA THR A 23 -8.23 27.04 12.50
C THR A 23 -6.95 26.44 11.93
N LYS A 24 -6.04 27.28 11.43
CA LYS A 24 -4.77 26.82 10.87
C LYS A 24 -3.94 26.19 12.02
N PRO A 25 -3.66 24.88 12.00
CA PRO A 25 -2.82 24.28 13.03
C PRO A 25 -1.47 24.99 13.05
N MET A 26 -0.96 25.32 14.24
CA MET A 26 0.33 26.01 14.42
C MET A 26 1.54 25.06 14.30
N ILE A 27 1.45 24.03 13.47
CA ILE A 27 2.56 23.09 13.22
C ILE A 27 3.37 23.61 12.03
N LYS A 28 4.68 23.66 12.18
CA LYS A 28 5.65 24.14 11.20
C LYS A 28 6.71 23.07 10.96
N ARG A 29 7.38 23.15 9.80
CA ARG A 29 8.53 22.27 9.50
C ARG A 29 9.65 22.35 10.55
N SER A 30 9.83 23.52 11.17
CA SER A 30 10.81 23.73 12.24
C SER A 30 10.51 22.96 13.53
N ASP A 31 9.32 22.37 13.67
CA ASP A 31 8.94 21.56 14.83
C ASP A 31 9.45 20.11 14.71
N PHE A 32 10.08 19.76 13.57
CA PHE A 32 10.65 18.45 13.27
C PHE A 32 12.18 18.55 13.17
N PRO A 33 12.90 17.43 13.34
CA PRO A 33 14.34 17.37 13.06
C PRO A 33 14.70 17.93 11.68
N GLN A 34 15.88 18.51 11.55
CA GLN A 34 16.31 19.17 10.31
C GLN A 34 16.42 18.20 9.13
N ASP A 35 16.67 16.93 9.41
CA ASP A 35 16.75 15.81 8.48
C ASP A 35 15.41 15.08 8.28
N PHE A 36 14.31 15.61 8.83
CA PHE A 36 12.99 15.01 8.64
C PHE A 36 12.49 15.23 7.21
N VAL A 37 12.21 14.13 6.51
CA VAL A 37 11.75 14.13 5.12
C VAL A 37 10.23 14.23 5.06
N PHE A 38 9.71 15.29 4.40
CA PHE A 38 8.29 15.37 4.04
C PHE A 38 8.10 14.98 2.58
N GLY A 39 7.23 14.00 2.31
CA GLY A 39 6.98 13.55 0.96
C GLY A 39 5.51 13.38 0.62
N SER A 40 5.26 13.01 -0.63
CA SER A 40 3.98 12.49 -1.11
C SER A 40 4.17 11.11 -1.71
N ALA A 41 3.08 10.38 -1.88
CA ALA A 41 3.12 9.00 -2.37
C ALA A 41 2.06 8.75 -3.45
N THR A 42 2.41 7.92 -4.43
CA THR A 42 1.51 7.38 -5.46
C THR A 42 1.77 5.88 -5.67
N SER A 43 0.96 5.26 -6.51
CA SER A 43 1.23 3.94 -7.08
C SER A 43 0.99 3.93 -8.58
N ALA A 44 1.74 3.10 -9.29
CA ALA A 44 1.78 3.04 -10.73
C ALA A 44 0.38 2.90 -11.36
N TYR A 45 -0.38 1.88 -10.93
CA TYR A 45 -1.72 1.65 -11.46
C TYR A 45 -2.67 2.83 -11.17
N GLN A 46 -2.49 3.54 -10.07
CA GLN A 46 -3.37 4.67 -9.71
C GLN A 46 -3.11 5.92 -10.55
N VAL A 47 -1.90 6.18 -11.04
CA VAL A 47 -1.55 7.48 -11.65
C VAL A 47 -0.95 7.42 -13.06
N GLU A 48 -0.34 6.30 -13.46
CA GLU A 48 0.39 6.25 -14.73
C GLU A 48 -0.53 6.32 -15.96
N GLY A 49 -1.55 5.46 -15.99
CA GLY A 49 -2.32 5.21 -17.20
C GLY A 49 -1.46 4.53 -18.27
N ALA A 50 -1.74 4.84 -19.55
CA ALA A 50 -0.97 4.32 -20.68
C ALA A 50 -0.81 2.78 -20.60
N TRP A 51 -1.92 2.12 -20.28
CA TRP A 51 -1.94 0.73 -19.84
C TRP A 51 -1.43 -0.27 -20.90
N ASN A 52 -1.53 0.09 -22.18
CA ASN A 52 -1.14 -0.67 -23.36
C ASN A 52 -0.13 0.05 -24.25
N THR A 53 0.59 1.04 -23.70
CA THR A 53 1.55 1.88 -24.43
C THR A 53 2.96 1.34 -24.28
N ASP A 54 3.79 1.52 -25.31
CA ASP A 54 5.22 1.21 -25.32
C ASP A 54 5.58 -0.17 -24.76
N GLY A 55 4.82 -1.19 -25.16
CA GLY A 55 5.09 -2.58 -24.80
C GLY A 55 4.70 -2.99 -23.38
N LYS A 56 4.02 -2.13 -22.59
CA LYS A 56 3.49 -2.53 -21.28
C LYS A 56 2.52 -3.72 -21.41
N GLY A 57 2.71 -4.72 -20.55
CA GLY A 57 1.79 -5.84 -20.39
C GLY A 57 0.59 -5.52 -19.50
N LEU A 58 -0.42 -6.40 -19.55
CA LEU A 58 -1.57 -6.34 -18.65
C LEU A 58 -1.16 -6.69 -17.21
N SER A 59 -1.68 -5.93 -16.25
CA SER A 59 -1.71 -6.31 -14.84
C SER A 59 -3.02 -7.01 -14.48
N ASN A 60 -3.04 -7.67 -13.34
CA ASN A 60 -4.24 -8.23 -12.71
C ASN A 60 -5.34 -7.18 -12.52
N TRP A 61 -4.98 -5.95 -12.18
CA TRP A 61 -5.90 -4.83 -12.03
C TRP A 61 -6.48 -4.33 -13.36
N ASP A 62 -5.69 -4.29 -14.44
CA ASP A 62 -6.19 -3.99 -15.78
C ASP A 62 -7.33 -4.95 -16.12
N VAL A 63 -7.07 -6.26 -15.97
CA VAL A 63 -8.05 -7.31 -16.27
C VAL A 63 -9.24 -7.29 -15.33
N PHE A 64 -9.02 -7.12 -14.02
CA PHE A 64 -10.09 -7.09 -13.02
C PHE A 64 -11.08 -5.96 -13.29
N THR A 65 -10.58 -4.73 -13.48
CA THR A 65 -11.44 -3.56 -13.69
C THR A 65 -12.17 -3.60 -15.02
N MET A 66 -11.52 -4.07 -16.09
CA MET A 66 -12.15 -4.19 -17.41
C MET A 66 -13.17 -5.33 -17.45
N ARG A 67 -12.91 -6.47 -16.81
CA ARG A 67 -13.85 -7.62 -16.82
C ARG A 67 -14.98 -7.48 -15.83
N THR A 68 -14.77 -6.76 -14.73
CA THR A 68 -15.76 -6.61 -13.66
C THR A 68 -16.02 -5.15 -13.31
N PRO A 69 -16.44 -4.30 -14.28
CA PRO A 69 -16.63 -2.87 -14.04
C PRO A 69 -17.66 -2.61 -12.94
N VAL A 70 -18.65 -3.49 -12.78
CA VAL A 70 -19.65 -3.41 -11.71
C VAL A 70 -19.08 -3.49 -10.28
N LYS A 71 -17.85 -3.99 -10.12
CA LYS A 71 -17.14 -4.00 -8.83
C LYS A 71 -16.42 -2.70 -8.53
N ILE A 72 -16.34 -1.79 -9.50
CA ILE A 72 -15.73 -0.47 -9.36
C ILE A 72 -16.84 0.58 -9.34
N HIS A 73 -16.76 1.51 -8.40
CA HIS A 73 -17.70 2.62 -8.36
C HIS A 73 -17.67 3.38 -9.70
N GLY A 74 -18.84 3.51 -10.33
CA GLY A 74 -18.99 4.15 -11.63
C GLY A 74 -18.41 3.36 -12.82
N GLY A 75 -17.99 2.11 -12.64
CA GLY A 75 -17.43 1.29 -13.73
C GLY A 75 -16.11 1.81 -14.30
N THR A 76 -15.40 2.63 -13.52
CA THR A 76 -14.15 3.26 -13.96
C THR A 76 -12.98 2.27 -13.95
N ASN A 77 -11.89 2.62 -14.64
CA ASN A 77 -10.65 1.85 -14.71
C ASN A 77 -9.45 2.81 -14.78
N ALA A 78 -8.23 2.27 -14.76
CA ALA A 78 -7.01 3.06 -14.79
C ALA A 78 -6.33 3.10 -16.16
N CYS A 79 -7.08 2.94 -17.26
CA CYS A 79 -6.51 2.99 -18.61
C CYS A 79 -5.77 4.32 -18.88
N THR A 80 -6.32 5.43 -18.38
CA THR A 80 -5.79 6.79 -18.56
C THR A 80 -5.40 7.46 -17.24
N THR A 81 -6.26 7.37 -16.21
CA THR A 81 -6.11 8.09 -14.92
C THR A 81 -5.68 9.56 -15.11
N ILE A 82 -4.72 10.08 -14.35
CA ILE A 82 -4.16 11.43 -14.50
C ILE A 82 -3.09 11.52 -15.60
N ASN A 83 -2.79 10.39 -16.25
CA ASN A 83 -1.81 10.22 -17.33
C ASN A 83 -0.39 10.68 -16.92
N GLN A 84 0.08 10.28 -15.75
CA GLN A 84 1.45 10.58 -15.30
C GLN A 84 2.50 10.05 -16.29
N TYR A 85 2.19 8.97 -17.02
CA TYR A 85 3.08 8.44 -18.06
C TYR A 85 3.54 9.53 -19.05
N SER A 86 2.62 10.40 -19.45
CA SER A 86 2.91 11.51 -20.36
C SER A 86 3.25 12.82 -19.64
N ARG A 87 2.95 12.93 -18.34
CA ARG A 87 2.90 14.20 -17.58
C ARG A 87 3.80 14.24 -16.34
N ILE A 88 4.77 13.33 -16.26
CA ILE A 88 5.65 13.25 -15.10
C ILE A 88 6.40 14.56 -14.81
N LYS A 89 6.75 15.34 -15.84
CA LYS A 89 7.46 16.60 -15.67
C LYS A 89 6.61 17.63 -14.93
N GLU A 90 5.33 17.69 -15.24
CA GLU A 90 4.34 18.53 -14.56
C GLU A 90 4.16 18.09 -13.11
N ASP A 91 4.07 16.78 -12.87
CA ASP A 91 3.94 16.23 -11.51
C ASP A 91 5.16 16.58 -10.64
N VAL A 92 6.38 16.41 -11.16
CA VAL A 92 7.63 16.79 -10.46
C VAL A 92 7.67 18.30 -10.19
N THR A 93 7.23 19.12 -11.13
CA THR A 93 7.12 20.57 -10.94
C THR A 93 6.16 20.92 -9.78
N LEU A 94 5.04 20.21 -9.67
CA LEU A 94 4.09 20.40 -8.58
C LEU A 94 4.65 19.95 -7.23
N ILE A 95 5.33 18.81 -7.17
CA ILE A 95 5.98 18.31 -5.95
C ILE A 95 7.01 19.34 -5.45
N LYS A 96 7.83 19.87 -6.36
CA LYS A 96 8.79 20.93 -6.03
C LYS A 96 8.13 22.22 -5.55
N LYS A 97 7.04 22.64 -6.21
CA LYS A 97 6.28 23.85 -5.85
C LYS A 97 5.66 23.76 -4.45
N VAL A 98 5.17 22.58 -4.07
CA VAL A 98 4.70 22.31 -2.69
C VAL A 98 5.87 22.34 -1.70
N GLY A 99 7.08 22.07 -2.19
CA GLY A 99 8.31 22.08 -1.41
C GLY A 99 8.57 20.75 -0.73
N LEU A 100 8.11 19.63 -1.28
CA LEU A 100 8.35 18.30 -0.71
C LEU A 100 9.79 17.85 -0.94
N ASP A 101 10.29 17.05 -0.01
CA ASP A 101 11.67 16.56 0.06
C ASP A 101 11.80 15.18 -0.61
N SER A 102 10.74 14.38 -0.62
CA SER A 102 10.73 13.04 -1.21
C SER A 102 9.44 12.74 -1.99
N TYR A 103 9.55 11.84 -2.96
CA TYR A 103 8.42 11.28 -3.67
C TYR A 103 8.49 9.75 -3.68
N ARG A 104 7.49 9.12 -3.03
CA ARG A 104 7.30 7.67 -3.09
C ARG A 104 6.44 7.31 -4.30
N PHE A 105 6.97 6.51 -5.21
CA PHE A 105 6.23 5.95 -6.34
C PHE A 105 6.37 4.43 -6.36
N SER A 106 5.61 3.73 -7.20
CA SER A 106 5.84 2.31 -7.46
C SER A 106 6.22 2.06 -8.91
N ILE A 107 6.94 0.96 -9.14
CA ILE A 107 7.30 0.50 -10.47
C ILE A 107 6.24 -0.51 -10.91
N ALA A 108 5.61 -0.28 -12.06
CA ALA A 108 4.70 -1.26 -12.64
C ALA A 108 5.48 -2.46 -13.16
N TRP A 109 5.32 -3.60 -12.50
CA TRP A 109 5.99 -4.84 -12.90
C TRP A 109 5.66 -5.19 -14.36
N ALA A 110 4.39 -5.13 -14.75
CA ALA A 110 3.97 -5.41 -16.12
C ALA A 110 4.50 -4.39 -17.14
N ARG A 111 4.96 -3.20 -16.72
CA ARG A 111 5.59 -2.21 -17.61
C ARG A 111 7.05 -2.54 -17.87
N VAL A 112 7.80 -2.99 -16.86
CA VAL A 112 9.24 -3.35 -17.00
C VAL A 112 9.43 -4.77 -17.54
N LEU A 113 8.61 -5.72 -17.07
CA LEU A 113 8.60 -7.11 -17.48
C LEU A 113 7.18 -7.50 -17.94
N PRO A 114 6.80 -7.22 -19.21
CA PRO A 114 5.47 -7.55 -19.73
C PRO A 114 5.15 -9.05 -19.68
N GLY A 115 6.18 -9.89 -19.87
CA GLY A 115 6.08 -11.35 -19.70
C GLY A 115 6.23 -11.83 -18.25
N GLY A 116 6.28 -10.91 -17.28
CA GLY A 116 6.41 -11.16 -15.84
C GLY A 116 7.78 -11.67 -15.37
N ARG A 117 8.64 -12.15 -16.27
CA ARG A 117 9.97 -12.68 -15.94
C ARG A 117 11.04 -12.14 -16.88
N LEU A 118 12.27 -12.05 -16.39
CA LEU A 118 13.44 -11.66 -17.20
C LEU A 118 13.63 -12.55 -18.44
N SER A 119 13.40 -13.86 -18.30
CA SER A 119 13.51 -14.81 -19.42
C SER A 119 12.51 -14.58 -20.54
N ALA A 120 11.43 -13.83 -20.27
CA ALA A 120 10.41 -13.45 -21.24
C ALA A 120 10.67 -12.08 -21.89
N GLY A 121 11.86 -11.50 -21.65
CA GLY A 121 12.26 -10.21 -22.17
C GLY A 121 11.97 -9.05 -21.22
N ILE A 122 12.66 -7.94 -21.50
CA ILE A 122 12.59 -6.69 -20.76
C ILE A 122 12.04 -5.62 -21.68
N ASN A 123 11.19 -4.75 -21.15
CA ASN A 123 10.70 -3.59 -21.88
C ASN A 123 11.59 -2.37 -21.59
N GLN A 124 12.43 -2.00 -22.57
CA GLN A 124 13.35 -0.88 -22.42
C GLN A 124 12.62 0.47 -22.30
N GLU A 125 11.49 0.67 -22.96
CA GLU A 125 10.71 1.92 -22.83
C GLU A 125 10.12 2.06 -21.43
N GLY A 126 9.68 0.96 -20.83
CA GLY A 126 9.28 0.92 -19.43
C GLY A 126 10.41 1.34 -18.48
N ILE A 127 11.65 0.87 -18.74
CA ILE A 127 12.84 1.28 -17.97
C ILE A 127 13.14 2.77 -18.19
N ASN A 128 13.12 3.24 -19.43
CA ASN A 128 13.37 4.64 -19.78
C ASN A 128 12.38 5.57 -19.08
N TYR A 129 11.12 5.16 -18.95
CA TYR A 129 10.10 5.89 -18.21
C TYR A 129 10.46 6.07 -16.72
N TYR A 130 10.88 5.01 -16.03
CA TYR A 130 11.27 5.11 -14.62
C TYR A 130 12.59 5.85 -14.42
N ASN A 131 13.57 5.68 -15.33
CA ASN A 131 14.78 6.51 -15.33
C ASN A 131 14.42 7.99 -15.45
N LYS A 132 13.51 8.34 -16.37
CA LYS A 132 13.03 9.72 -16.50
C LYS A 132 12.37 10.25 -15.22
N ILE A 133 11.58 9.45 -14.51
CA ILE A 133 11.02 9.84 -13.20
C ILE A 133 12.16 10.16 -12.22
N ILE A 134 13.10 9.23 -12.06
CA ILE A 134 14.22 9.34 -11.11
C ILE A 134 15.09 10.57 -11.44
N ASP A 135 15.46 10.74 -12.72
CA ASP A 135 16.30 11.84 -13.18
C ASP A 135 15.63 13.20 -12.93
N LEU A 136 14.32 13.30 -13.20
CA LEU A 136 13.56 14.53 -12.96
C LEU A 136 13.46 14.86 -11.46
N LEU A 137 13.24 13.86 -10.59
CA LEU A 137 13.19 14.06 -9.15
C LEU A 137 14.54 14.52 -8.60
N LEU A 138 15.62 13.82 -8.97
CA LEU A 138 16.97 14.15 -8.53
C LEU A 138 17.43 15.53 -9.02
N ALA A 139 17.08 15.92 -10.25
CA ALA A 139 17.38 17.24 -10.78
C ALA A 139 16.73 18.38 -9.97
N GLU A 140 15.59 18.11 -9.33
CA GLU A 140 14.88 19.07 -8.47
C GLU A 140 15.24 18.92 -6.97
N GLY A 141 16.18 18.03 -6.65
CA GLY A 141 16.59 17.74 -5.27
C GLY A 141 15.51 17.03 -4.45
N ILE A 142 14.66 16.22 -5.10
CA ILE A 142 13.62 15.42 -4.46
C ILE A 142 14.10 13.97 -4.39
N GLU A 143 14.05 13.35 -3.21
CA GLU A 143 14.50 11.98 -2.98
C GLU A 143 13.47 10.96 -3.50
N PRO A 144 13.85 10.08 -4.47
CA PRO A 144 12.97 9.03 -4.97
C PRO A 144 12.87 7.86 -3.97
N CYS A 145 11.65 7.44 -3.63
CA CYS A 145 11.39 6.25 -2.82
C CYS A 145 10.58 5.22 -3.62
N ALA A 146 11.27 4.25 -4.23
CA ALA A 146 10.63 3.29 -5.12
C ALA A 146 10.03 2.08 -4.37
N THR A 147 8.74 1.85 -4.55
CA THR A 147 8.05 0.62 -4.16
C THR A 147 8.13 -0.39 -5.31
N ILE A 148 8.77 -1.53 -5.08
CA ILE A 148 8.99 -2.55 -6.12
C ILE A 148 7.69 -3.26 -6.52
N PHE A 149 6.72 -3.37 -5.60
CA PHE A 149 5.43 -4.00 -5.86
C PHE A 149 4.29 -3.27 -5.16
N HIS A 150 3.26 -2.87 -5.92
CA HIS A 150 2.07 -2.20 -5.39
C HIS A 150 0.79 -2.81 -5.97
N TRP A 151 0.63 -4.13 -5.75
CA TRP A 151 -0.55 -4.93 -6.05
C TRP A 151 -0.82 -5.24 -7.53
N ASP A 152 0.01 -4.73 -8.44
CA ASP A 152 -0.13 -4.80 -9.89
C ASP A 152 0.68 -5.95 -10.52
N VAL A 153 0.32 -7.19 -10.15
CA VAL A 153 0.94 -8.41 -10.69
C VAL A 153 0.70 -8.49 -12.20
N PRO A 154 1.70 -8.82 -13.04
CA PRO A 154 1.48 -9.11 -14.45
C PRO A 154 0.45 -10.23 -14.63
N GLN A 155 -0.58 -10.00 -15.43
CA GLN A 155 -1.69 -10.95 -15.60
C GLN A 155 -1.20 -12.33 -16.07
N CYS A 156 -0.14 -12.39 -16.87
CA CYS A 156 0.43 -13.66 -17.34
C CYS A 156 0.85 -14.58 -16.18
N LEU A 157 1.24 -14.03 -15.03
CA LEU A 157 1.61 -14.80 -13.83
C LEU A 157 0.38 -15.27 -13.04
N GLU A 158 -0.69 -14.48 -13.03
CA GLU A 158 -2.00 -14.92 -12.54
C GLU A 158 -2.54 -16.09 -13.37
N ASP A 159 -2.45 -15.99 -14.70
CA ASP A 159 -2.94 -17.03 -15.61
C ASP A 159 -2.09 -18.30 -15.55
N GLU A 160 -0.77 -18.18 -15.42
CA GLU A 160 0.13 -19.33 -15.43
C GLU A 160 0.08 -20.11 -14.11
N TYR A 161 -0.03 -19.44 -12.95
CA TYR A 161 0.05 -20.13 -11.66
C TYR A 161 -0.69 -19.43 -10.50
N GLY A 162 -1.60 -18.50 -10.77
CA GLY A 162 -2.40 -17.83 -9.75
C GLY A 162 -1.64 -16.78 -8.93
N GLY A 163 -0.59 -16.19 -9.50
CA GLY A 163 0.11 -15.07 -8.88
C GLY A 163 0.69 -15.42 -7.51
N PHE A 164 0.30 -14.64 -6.49
CA PHE A 164 0.76 -14.83 -5.10
C PHE A 164 0.16 -16.06 -4.40
N LEU A 165 -0.80 -16.77 -5.00
CA LEU A 165 -1.27 -18.06 -4.49
C LEU A 165 -0.24 -19.18 -4.68
N SER A 166 0.75 -18.96 -5.55
CA SER A 166 1.86 -19.87 -5.79
C SER A 166 3.11 -19.42 -5.05
N SER A 167 3.86 -20.40 -4.52
CA SER A 167 5.19 -20.17 -3.92
C SER A 167 6.23 -19.65 -4.92
N ARG A 168 5.89 -19.60 -6.22
CA ARG A 168 6.73 -19.01 -7.28
C ARG A 168 6.80 -17.47 -7.17
N ILE A 169 5.91 -16.83 -6.43
CA ILE A 169 6.02 -15.44 -6.00
C ILE A 169 6.05 -15.40 -4.47
N VAL A 170 7.17 -14.97 -3.90
CA VAL A 170 7.41 -15.03 -2.45
C VAL A 170 6.91 -13.76 -1.76
N PHE A 171 6.11 -13.89 -0.69
CA PHE A 171 5.76 -12.81 0.22
C PHE A 171 6.41 -13.02 1.60
N VAL A 172 6.75 -11.93 2.27
CA VAL A 172 7.45 -11.95 3.56
C VAL A 172 6.53 -11.38 4.64
N ALA A 173 5.93 -12.25 5.46
CA ALA A 173 4.96 -11.85 6.49
C ALA A 173 5.57 -11.67 7.89
N PRO A 174 6.52 -12.51 8.39
CA PRO A 174 7.11 -12.27 9.70
C PRO A 174 8.51 -11.63 9.65
N ILE A 175 8.62 -10.45 9.03
CA ILE A 175 9.91 -9.73 8.87
C ILE A 175 10.66 -9.46 10.18
N VAL A 176 9.95 -9.38 11.32
CA VAL A 176 10.58 -9.13 12.63
C VAL A 176 11.05 -10.44 13.28
N THR A 177 10.17 -11.43 13.37
CA THR A 177 10.36 -12.63 14.20
C THR A 177 10.74 -13.89 13.41
N GLY A 178 10.68 -13.85 12.08
CA GLY A 178 10.87 -15.02 11.21
C GLY A 178 9.70 -16.01 11.23
N ASP A 179 8.73 -15.88 12.14
CA ASP A 179 7.52 -16.72 12.21
C ASP A 179 6.26 -15.91 12.55
N TYR A 180 5.09 -16.43 12.19
CA TYR A 180 3.80 -15.82 12.52
C TYR A 180 3.60 -15.72 14.04
N PRO A 181 2.85 -14.71 14.54
CA PRO A 181 2.46 -14.64 15.95
C PRO A 181 1.78 -15.92 16.45
N LEU A 182 2.05 -16.32 17.70
CA LEU A 182 1.50 -17.54 18.32
C LEU A 182 -0.03 -17.60 18.24
N THR A 183 -0.70 -16.47 18.47
CA THR A 183 -2.17 -16.39 18.38
C THR A 183 -2.70 -16.70 16.98
N MET A 184 -1.97 -16.35 15.93
CA MET A 184 -2.32 -16.73 14.56
C MET A 184 -2.10 -18.22 14.32
N ARG A 185 -0.99 -18.78 14.81
CA ARG A 185 -0.72 -20.23 14.72
C ARG A 185 -1.83 -21.04 15.37
N GLU A 186 -2.27 -20.66 16.57
CA GLU A 186 -3.34 -21.34 17.31
C GLU A 186 -4.71 -21.23 16.64
N ARG A 187 -5.06 -20.04 16.11
CA ARG A 187 -6.40 -19.78 15.55
C ARG A 187 -6.57 -20.22 14.11
N VAL A 188 -5.53 -20.08 13.29
CA VAL A 188 -5.58 -20.40 11.85
C VAL A 188 -5.25 -21.87 11.61
N GLY A 189 -4.38 -22.47 12.44
CA GLY A 189 -4.01 -23.87 12.39
C GLY A 189 -3.36 -24.26 11.07
N GLU A 190 -3.76 -25.41 10.52
CA GLU A 190 -3.20 -25.99 9.29
C GLU A 190 -3.37 -25.12 8.02
N ARG A 191 -4.23 -24.09 8.07
CA ARG A 191 -4.37 -23.14 6.96
C ARG A 191 -3.21 -22.14 6.89
N LEU A 192 -2.38 -22.05 7.93
CA LEU A 192 -1.24 -21.14 8.00
C LEU A 192 0.03 -21.89 7.59
N PRO A 193 0.72 -21.48 6.50
CA PRO A 193 1.94 -22.13 6.07
C PRO A 193 3.01 -22.18 7.17
N GLU A 194 3.80 -23.25 7.19
CA GLU A 194 4.98 -23.35 8.04
C GLU A 194 6.22 -22.86 7.30
N PHE A 195 7.00 -22.01 7.96
CA PHE A 195 8.32 -21.62 7.46
C PHE A 195 9.34 -22.69 7.84
N SER A 196 10.13 -23.14 6.88
CA SER A 196 11.33 -23.94 7.16
C SER A 196 12.31 -23.13 8.01
N PRO A 197 13.22 -23.76 8.77
CA PRO A 197 14.25 -23.06 9.53
C PRO A 197 15.05 -22.05 8.69
N GLU A 198 15.34 -22.39 7.43
CA GLU A 198 16.04 -21.54 6.47
C GLU A 198 15.20 -20.32 6.09
N GLN A 199 13.90 -20.52 5.82
CA GLN A 199 12.98 -19.43 5.52
C GLN A 199 12.83 -18.47 6.70
N LYS A 200 12.73 -18.99 7.93
CA LYS A 200 12.66 -18.15 9.15
C LYS A 200 13.89 -17.23 9.26
N LYS A 201 15.08 -17.78 8.98
CA LYS A 201 16.34 -17.02 8.99
C LYS A 201 16.42 -15.98 7.88
N LEU A 202 15.92 -16.28 6.68
CA LEU A 202 15.91 -15.33 5.56
C LEU A 202 14.99 -14.14 5.79
N VAL A 203 13.89 -14.37 6.52
CA VAL A 203 12.83 -13.38 6.73
C VAL A 203 13.09 -12.50 7.96
N SER A 204 13.65 -13.06 9.03
CA SER A 204 13.92 -12.29 10.24
C SER A 204 14.99 -11.22 9.98
N GLY A 205 14.65 -9.95 10.27
CA GLY A 205 15.55 -8.82 10.09
C GLY A 205 15.77 -8.43 8.63
N SER A 206 14.91 -8.87 7.70
CA SER A 206 15.04 -8.56 6.27
C SER A 206 14.57 -7.13 5.91
N TYR A 207 14.84 -6.15 6.78
CA TYR A 207 14.45 -4.75 6.63
C TYR A 207 15.44 -3.80 7.32
N ASP A 208 15.70 -2.65 6.70
CA ASP A 208 16.49 -1.56 7.31
C ASP A 208 15.59 -0.52 8.00
N PHE A 209 14.38 -0.32 7.46
CA PHE A 209 13.34 0.56 8.02
C PHE A 209 11.94 0.00 7.73
N LEU A 210 10.94 0.48 8.45
CA LEU A 210 9.54 0.08 8.28
C LEU A 210 8.71 1.25 7.74
N GLY A 211 8.12 1.06 6.56
CA GLY A 211 7.09 1.97 6.04
C GLY A 211 5.73 1.65 6.66
N ILE A 212 5.13 2.61 7.36
CA ILE A 212 3.81 2.45 7.99
C ILE A 212 2.78 3.31 7.25
N ASN A 213 1.80 2.66 6.62
CA ASN A 213 0.63 3.33 6.06
C ASN A 213 -0.47 3.43 7.13
N TYR A 214 -0.66 4.61 7.72
CA TYR A 214 -1.70 4.87 8.72
C TYR A 214 -2.79 5.78 8.11
N TYR A 215 -4.04 5.38 8.24
CA TYR A 215 -5.20 6.13 7.72
C TYR A 215 -6.20 6.49 8.81
N THR A 216 -6.60 5.50 9.62
CA THR A 216 -7.61 5.68 10.66
C THR A 216 -7.45 4.61 11.74
N SER A 217 -8.20 4.79 12.82
CA SER A 217 -8.38 3.80 13.88
C SER A 217 -9.85 3.36 13.93
N ILE A 218 -10.08 2.13 14.38
CA ILE A 218 -11.43 1.57 14.54
C ILE A 218 -11.56 0.97 15.93
N TYR A 219 -12.74 1.10 16.55
CA TYR A 219 -13.02 0.39 17.80
C TYR A 219 -13.29 -1.07 17.49
N ALA A 220 -12.82 -1.95 18.37
CA ALA A 220 -13.03 -3.39 18.29
C ALA A 220 -13.54 -3.91 19.64
N SER A 221 -14.58 -4.73 19.61
CA SER A 221 -15.05 -5.49 20.77
C SER A 221 -15.06 -6.98 20.47
N ASN A 222 -14.89 -7.80 21.50
CA ASN A 222 -14.90 -9.25 21.35
C ASN A 222 -16.26 -9.74 20.81
N SER A 223 -16.24 -10.54 19.75
CA SER A 223 -17.43 -11.11 19.11
C SER A 223 -17.16 -12.58 18.77
N PRO A 224 -17.26 -13.48 19.76
CA PRO A 224 -16.93 -14.89 19.57
C PRO A 224 -17.82 -15.53 18.49
N ARG A 225 -17.25 -16.49 17.76
CA ARG A 225 -17.91 -17.18 16.62
C ARG A 225 -19.35 -17.57 16.95
N LYS A 226 -20.30 -17.00 16.21
CA LYS A 226 -21.72 -17.11 16.56
C LYS A 226 -22.38 -18.43 16.16
N LYS A 227 -21.82 -19.27 15.27
CA LYS A 227 -22.48 -20.53 14.83
C LYS A 227 -21.52 -21.65 14.42
N PRO A 228 -21.76 -22.91 14.83
CA PRO A 228 -21.19 -24.09 14.18
C PRO A 228 -21.58 -24.14 12.70
N GLY A 229 -20.65 -24.49 11.82
CA GLY A 229 -20.89 -24.65 10.37
C GLY A 229 -20.62 -23.40 9.51
N THR A 230 -20.15 -22.29 10.08
CA THR A 230 -19.72 -21.13 9.29
C THR A 230 -18.44 -21.46 8.51
N LYS A 231 -18.42 -21.15 7.20
CA LYS A 231 -17.24 -21.33 6.35
C LYS A 231 -16.11 -20.39 6.82
N PRO A 232 -14.87 -20.87 7.00
CA PRO A 232 -13.74 -20.01 7.32
C PRO A 232 -13.50 -18.96 6.23
N SER A 233 -13.31 -17.71 6.63
CA SER A 233 -12.99 -16.56 5.78
C SER A 233 -12.27 -15.48 6.59
N TYR A 234 -11.72 -14.47 5.91
CA TYR A 234 -11.18 -13.27 6.56
C TYR A 234 -12.17 -12.68 7.57
N GLU A 235 -13.44 -12.59 7.23
CA GLU A 235 -14.46 -11.99 8.10
C GLU A 235 -14.84 -12.88 9.29
N THR A 236 -14.79 -14.21 9.14
CA THR A 236 -15.28 -15.15 10.16
C THR A 236 -14.19 -15.62 11.12
N ASP A 237 -12.92 -15.31 10.83
CA ASP A 237 -11.76 -15.59 11.68
C ASP A 237 -11.41 -14.45 12.64
N LEU A 238 -11.92 -13.24 12.39
CA LEU A 238 -11.58 -12.04 13.16
C LEU A 238 -12.08 -12.09 14.62
N GLU A 239 -13.22 -12.76 14.87
CA GLU A 239 -13.87 -12.87 16.19
C GLU A 239 -14.04 -11.53 16.94
N ILE A 240 -14.18 -10.44 16.19
CA ILE A 240 -14.39 -9.10 16.72
C ILE A 240 -15.53 -8.42 15.95
N SER A 241 -16.24 -7.55 16.66
CA SER A 241 -17.13 -6.55 16.06
C SER A 241 -16.35 -5.25 15.89
N LEU A 242 -16.50 -4.60 14.75
CA LEU A 242 -15.80 -3.37 14.42
C LEU A 242 -16.80 -2.21 14.29
N SER A 243 -16.48 -1.05 14.87
CA SER A 243 -17.22 0.18 14.62
C SER A 243 -16.31 1.41 14.63
N GLY A 244 -16.67 2.43 13.83
CA GLY A 244 -16.09 3.77 13.92
C GLY A 244 -16.55 4.55 15.15
N LYS A 245 -17.55 4.06 15.90
CA LYS A 245 -18.08 4.66 17.12
C LYS A 245 -18.02 3.68 18.28
N TYR A 246 -17.63 4.17 19.45
CA TYR A 246 -17.51 3.32 20.63
C TYR A 246 -18.88 2.85 21.11
N GLU A 247 -19.89 3.71 21.02
CA GLU A 247 -21.26 3.48 21.49
C GLU A 247 -21.94 2.32 20.76
N ASP A 248 -21.55 2.05 19.50
CA ASP A 248 -22.08 0.92 18.74
C ASP A 248 -21.63 -0.44 19.28
N LEU A 249 -20.56 -0.46 20.09
CA LEU A 249 -19.94 -1.68 20.62
C LEU A 249 -20.20 -1.91 22.10
N VAL A 250 -20.71 -0.90 22.81
CA VAL A 250 -21.08 -0.99 24.22
C VAL A 250 -22.59 -0.96 24.31
N GLN A 251 -23.21 -2.13 24.45
CA GLN A 251 -24.59 -2.22 24.92
C GLN A 251 -24.58 -1.96 26.42
N GLU A 252 -25.45 -1.06 26.91
CA GLU A 252 -25.81 -0.99 28.33
C GLU A 252 -26.43 -2.31 28.82
#